data_AF-A0A380JNA0-F1
#
_entry.id   AF-A0A380JNA0-F1
#
_cell.length_a   1.000
_cell.length_b   1.000
_cell.length_c   1.000
_cell.angle_alpha   90.00
_cell.angle_beta   90.00
_cell.angle_gamma   90.00
#
_symmetry.space_group_name_H-M   'P 1'
#
loop_
_entity.id
_entity.type
_entity.pdbx_description
1 polymer ?
#
loop_
_entity_poly.entity_id
_entity_poly.type
_entity_poly.pdbx_seq_one_letter_code
_entity_poly.pdbx_strand_id
1 'polypeptide(L)'
;MEAMEVIRIRDVIIEKISACDEELAHIFGYSKRQATERRREMQKLPSQQEHLRDGGQLVTIKGFDSYLKYRGTQDWKKEMEKMKKI
;
A
#
# COMPACT_ATOMS: atom_id res chain seq x y z
N MET A 1 -24.50 -45.62 -8.27
CA MET A 1 -23.10 -45.17 -8.42
C MET A 1 -23.18 -43.67 -8.64
N GLU A 2 -22.88 -42.87 -7.63
CA GLU A 2 -22.96 -41.40 -7.75
C GLU A 2 -21.91 -40.91 -8.75
N ALA A 3 -22.33 -40.08 -9.71
CA ALA A 3 -21.43 -39.53 -10.71
C ALA A 3 -20.48 -38.52 -10.03
N MET A 4 -19.19 -38.84 -9.97
CA MET A 4 -18.18 -37.94 -9.42
C MET A 4 -17.86 -36.84 -10.43
N GLU A 5 -18.33 -35.63 -10.16
CA GLU A 5 -18.03 -34.46 -10.96
C GLU A 5 -16.66 -33.88 -10.58
N VAL A 6 -15.75 -33.79 -11.55
CA VAL A 6 -14.41 -33.21 -11.37
C VAL A 6 -14.36 -31.85 -12.06
N ILE A 7 -14.39 -30.79 -11.27
CA ILE A 7 -14.28 -29.41 -11.74
C ILE A 7 -12.83 -29.14 -12.13
N ARG A 8 -12.60 -28.66 -13.36
CA ARG A 8 -11.27 -28.25 -13.85
C ARG A 8 -11.18 -26.73 -13.92
N ILE A 9 -10.35 -26.15 -13.08
CA ILE A 9 -10.02 -24.72 -13.11
C ILE A 9 -8.94 -24.50 -14.17
N ARG A 10 -9.19 -23.59 -15.13
CA ARG A 10 -8.23 -23.29 -16.21
C ARG A 10 -7.14 -22.32 -15.77
N ASP A 11 -7.53 -21.23 -15.12
CA ASP A 11 -6.63 -20.18 -14.66
C ASP A 11 -7.06 -19.65 -13.29
N VAL A 12 -6.08 -19.27 -12.47
CA VAL A 12 -6.30 -18.57 -11.19
C VAL A 12 -5.52 -17.27 -11.23
N ILE A 13 -6.21 -16.14 -11.10
CA ILE A 13 -5.59 -14.82 -10.99
C ILE A 13 -5.58 -14.44 -9.51
N ILE A 14 -4.37 -14.32 -8.94
CA ILE A 14 -4.18 -13.85 -7.56
C ILE A 14 -3.73 -12.40 -7.64
N GLU A 15 -4.60 -11.48 -7.23
CA GLU A 15 -4.24 -10.07 -7.15
C GLU A 15 -3.22 -9.85 -6.02
N LYS A 16 -2.17 -9.08 -6.31
CA LYS A 16 -1.25 -8.64 -5.26
C LYS A 16 -1.99 -7.70 -4.30
N ILE A 17 -1.96 -8.02 -3.01
CA ILE A 17 -2.61 -7.22 -1.97
C ILE A 17 -1.69 -6.10 -1.49
N SER A 18 -0.40 -6.41 -1.36
CA SER A 18 0.65 -5.48 -0.93
C SER A 18 1.88 -5.60 -1.80
N ALA A 19 2.68 -4.54 -1.82
CA ALA A 19 3.85 -4.42 -2.66
C ALA A 19 5.01 -3.76 -1.90
N CYS A 20 6.24 -4.07 -2.32
CA CYS A 20 7.44 -3.40 -1.86
C CYS A 20 7.68 -2.09 -2.63
N ASP A 21 8.66 -1.28 -2.22
CA ASP A 21 8.97 0.02 -2.84
C ASP A 21 9.26 -0.09 -4.36
N GLU A 22 9.88 -1.17 -4.82
CA GLU A 22 10.18 -1.40 -6.24
C GLU A 22 8.91 -1.67 -7.06
N GLU A 23 8.02 -2.50 -6.53
CA GLU A 23 6.76 -2.81 -7.17
C GLU A 23 5.80 -1.62 -7.15
N LEU A 24 5.73 -0.88 -6.03
CA LEU A 24 4.96 0.35 -5.94
C LEU A 24 5.46 1.41 -6.92
N ALA A 25 6.78 1.53 -7.07
CA ALA A 25 7.38 2.40 -8.08
C ALA A 25 6.92 2.03 -9.50
N HIS A 26 6.93 0.74 -9.83
CA HIS A 26 6.46 0.25 -11.12
C HIS A 26 4.95 0.50 -11.35
N ILE A 27 4.11 0.17 -10.35
CA ILE A 27 2.65 0.29 -10.44
C ILE A 27 2.21 1.76 -10.58
N PHE A 28 2.81 2.65 -9.81
CA PHE A 28 2.37 4.05 -9.73
C PHE A 28 3.23 5.03 -10.54
N GLY A 29 4.18 4.53 -11.35
CA GLY A 29 5.01 5.36 -12.22
C GLY A 29 6.01 6.27 -11.48
N TYR A 30 6.53 5.81 -10.34
CA TYR A 30 7.54 6.53 -9.57
C TYR A 30 8.92 5.89 -9.69
N SER A 31 9.96 6.62 -9.31
CA SER A 31 11.24 5.98 -8.97
C SER A 31 11.13 5.20 -7.66
N LYS A 32 11.96 4.16 -7.47
CA LYS A 32 12.08 3.42 -6.21
C LYS A 32 12.26 4.36 -5.01
N ARG A 33 13.16 5.35 -5.16
CA ARG A 33 13.42 6.35 -4.12
C ARG A 33 12.16 7.12 -3.71
N GLN A 34 11.39 7.58 -4.69
CA GLN A 34 10.15 8.30 -4.46
C GLN A 34 9.08 7.44 -3.77
N ALA A 35 9.00 6.15 -4.09
CA ALA A 35 8.12 5.21 -3.40
C ALA A 35 8.58 4.98 -1.96
N THR A 36 9.87 4.77 -1.73
CA THR A 36 10.46 4.64 -0.39
C THR A 36 10.21 5.88 0.48
N GLU A 37 10.41 7.08 -0.06
CA GLU A 37 10.16 8.34 0.66
C GLU A 37 8.70 8.43 1.14
N ARG A 38 7.75 8.10 0.25
CA ARG A 38 6.31 8.07 0.56
C ARG A 38 5.97 7.02 1.62
N ARG A 39 6.48 5.79 1.49
CA ARG A 39 6.28 4.73 2.48
C ARG A 39 6.83 5.14 3.87
N ARG A 40 8.01 5.74 3.91
CA ARG A 40 8.60 6.26 5.17
C ARG A 40 7.77 7.39 5.77
N GLU A 41 7.12 8.19 4.94
CA GLU A 41 6.20 9.22 5.40
C GLU A 41 4.93 8.59 6.00
N MET A 42 4.34 7.58 5.32
CA MET A 42 3.23 6.79 5.86
C MET A 42 3.59 6.15 7.21
N GLN A 43 4.81 5.62 7.37
CA GLN A 43 5.29 5.07 8.65
C GLN A 43 5.27 6.05 9.82
N LYS A 44 5.35 7.36 9.55
CA LYS A 44 5.33 8.40 10.59
C LYS A 44 3.93 8.85 10.95
N LEU A 45 2.94 8.56 10.10
CA LEU A 45 1.58 9.04 10.25
C LEU A 45 0.73 7.94 10.91
N PRO A 46 0.16 8.18 12.11
CA PRO A 46 -0.75 7.24 12.75
C PRO A 46 -1.93 6.85 11.86
N SER A 47 -2.49 7.79 11.09
CA SER A 47 -3.61 7.52 10.17
C SER A 47 -3.27 6.53 9.06
N GLN A 48 -2.00 6.30 8.76
CA GLN A 48 -1.56 5.44 7.65
C GLN A 48 -1.07 4.07 8.10
N GLN A 49 -1.01 3.79 9.41
CA GLN A 49 -0.48 2.54 9.94
C GLN A 49 -1.28 1.31 9.51
N GLU A 50 -2.59 1.43 9.33
CA GLU A 50 -3.46 0.33 8.90
C GLU A 50 -3.13 -0.18 7.48
N HIS A 51 -2.46 0.63 6.67
CA HIS A 51 -2.06 0.28 5.31
C HIS A 51 -0.69 -0.38 5.22
N LEU A 52 0.07 -0.37 6.31
CA LEU A 52 1.42 -0.91 6.42
C LEU A 52 1.40 -2.37 6.88
N ARG A 53 2.26 -3.20 6.28
CA ARG A 53 2.42 -4.62 6.57
C ARG A 53 3.88 -4.93 6.85
N ASP A 54 4.13 -6.03 7.56
CA ASP A 54 5.48 -6.52 7.88
C ASP A 54 6.38 -5.42 8.47
N GLY A 55 5.94 -4.81 9.58
CA GLY A 55 6.66 -3.69 10.21
C GLY A 55 6.76 -2.42 9.35
N GLY A 56 5.94 -2.32 8.30
CA GLY A 56 5.94 -1.22 7.34
C GLY A 56 6.99 -1.33 6.25
N GLN A 57 7.55 -2.51 6.02
CA GLN A 57 8.34 -2.81 4.82
C GLN A 57 7.48 -2.94 3.57
N LEU A 58 6.22 -3.36 3.74
CA LEU A 58 5.24 -3.51 2.67
C LEU A 58 4.06 -2.55 2.88
N VAL A 59 3.46 -2.12 1.79
CA VAL A 59 2.23 -1.31 1.81
C VAL A 59 1.16 -1.99 0.98
N THR A 60 -0.07 -1.99 1.47
CA THR A 60 -1.21 -2.39 0.63
C THR A 60 -1.31 -1.48 -0.59
N ILE A 61 -1.53 -2.04 -1.79
CA ILE A 61 -1.57 -1.25 -3.04
C ILE A 61 -2.68 -0.18 -2.94
N LYS A 62 -3.85 -0.57 -2.43
CA LYS A 62 -4.98 0.34 -2.19
C LYS A 62 -4.65 1.43 -1.16
N GLY A 63 -3.95 1.07 -0.08
CA GLY A 63 -3.55 2.03 0.94
C GLY A 63 -2.51 3.04 0.42
N PHE A 64 -1.59 2.60 -0.44
CA PHE A 64 -0.64 3.50 -1.09
C PHE A 64 -1.36 4.50 -2.02
N ASP A 65 -2.32 4.05 -2.85
CA ASP A 65 -3.15 4.94 -3.68
C ASP A 65 -3.96 5.95 -2.84
N SER A 66 -4.62 5.46 -1.78
CA SER A 66 -5.34 6.30 -0.82
C SER A 66 -4.43 7.38 -0.22
N TYR A 67 -3.23 6.99 0.20
CA TYR A 67 -2.24 7.90 0.72
C TYR A 67 -1.78 8.93 -0.32
N LEU A 68 -1.60 8.55 -1.60
CA LEU A 68 -1.25 9.50 -2.66
C LEU A 68 -2.32 10.58 -2.84
N LYS A 69 -3.61 10.23 -2.70
CA LYS A 69 -4.74 11.17 -2.77
C LYS A 69 -4.83 12.05 -1.51
N TYR A 70 -4.48 11.49 -0.36
CA TYR A 70 -4.45 12.19 0.92
C TYR A 70 -3.26 13.15 1.04
N ARG A 71 -2.11 12.78 0.47
CA ARG A 71 -0.86 13.52 0.61
C ARG A 71 -0.97 14.92 0.02
N GLY A 72 -0.61 15.92 0.83
CA GLY A 72 -0.67 17.33 0.43
C GLY A 72 -2.01 18.03 0.70
N THR A 73 -3.05 17.28 1.11
CA THR A 73 -4.31 17.86 1.59
C THR A 73 -4.09 18.67 2.87
N GLN A 74 -5.10 19.46 3.27
CA GLN A 74 -5.02 20.25 4.50
C GLN A 74 -4.90 19.35 5.74
N ASP A 75 -5.59 18.21 5.76
CA ASP A 75 -5.53 17.29 6.89
C ASP A 75 -4.18 16.58 6.98
N TRP A 76 -3.57 16.26 5.84
CA TRP A 76 -2.17 15.82 5.80
C TRP A 76 -1.22 16.85 6.40
N LYS A 77 -1.36 18.14 6.05
CA LYS A 77 -0.52 19.21 6.62
C LYS A 77 -0.69 19.29 8.13
N LYS A 78 -1.93 19.24 8.63
CA LYS A 78 -2.23 19.27 10.07
C LYS A 78 -1.61 18.08 10.80
N GLU A 79 -1.69 16.87 10.25
CA GLU A 79 -1.12 15.68 10.87
C GLU A 79 0.41 15.75 10.89
N MET A 80 1.03 16.16 9.78
CA MET A 80 2.47 16.37 9.71
C MET A 80 2.97 17.42 10.70
N GLU A 81 2.23 18.52 10.92
CA GLU A 81 2.56 19.51 11.94
C GLU A 81 2.48 18.95 13.36
N LYS A 82 1.49 18.09 13.65
CA LYS A 82 1.40 17.41 14.96
C LYS A 82 2.61 16.49 15.19
N MET A 83 3.04 15.76 14.17
CA MET A 83 4.20 14.87 14.26
C MET A 83 5.54 15.60 14.41
N LYS A 84 5.63 16.88 14.02
CA LYS A 84 6.83 17.71 14.26
C LYS A 84 6.94 18.22 15.70
N LYS A 85 5.83 18.23 16.45
CA LYS A 85 5.76 18.75 17.83
C LYS A 85 6.05 17.69 18.90
N ILE A 86 6.18 16.43 18.48
CA ILE A 86 6.58 15.28 19.30
C ILE A 86 8.09 15.07 19.11
#